data_AF-A0AAX1NFB6-F1
#
_entry.id   AF-A0AAX1NFB6-F1
#
_cell.length_a   1.000
_cell.length_b   1.000
_cell.length_c   1.000
_cell.angle_alpha   90.00
_cell.angle_beta   90.00
_cell.angle_gamma   90.00
#
_symmetry.space_group_name_H-M   'P 1'
#
loop_
_entity.id
_entity.type
_entity.pdbx_description
1 polymer ?
#
loop_
_entity_poly.entity_id
_entity_poly.type
_entity_poly.pdbx_seq_one_letter_code
_entity_poly.pdbx_strand_id
1 'polypeptide(L)'
;MKKLLSALFFVLFVQLVNAENDNQSRMAVDEYIDWLTSVITLSDQQVAEIRELRRDYVNAVSGIAENNFQLRNEKQIQFWEKRNKQLDRESLITLGIIQITEYELGKVKEMLGFDDAQVADLKEKLNSYNKVLMGAKYIYDTNSQDFKDVEQMVYQRTYDAIEEICSESQKQRCGDMKGAILTKINNYIDGYIHYNTNSTIN
;
A
#
# COMPACT_ATOMS: atom_id res chain seq x y z
N MET A 1 46.79 -26.38 11.37
CA MET A 1 46.39 -25.94 10.00
C MET A 1 44.94 -26.24 9.65
N LYS A 2 44.45 -27.50 9.70
CA LYS A 2 43.04 -27.83 9.32
C LYS A 2 41.96 -27.06 10.09
N LYS A 3 42.09 -26.88 11.42
CA LYS A 3 41.14 -26.12 12.25
C LYS A 3 41.13 -24.60 11.99
N LEU A 4 42.26 -24.05 11.54
CA LEU A 4 42.40 -22.61 11.26
C LEU A 4 41.75 -22.27 9.90
N LEU A 5 41.93 -23.12 8.89
CA LEU A 5 41.28 -22.97 7.59
C LEU A 5 39.76 -23.06 7.68
N SER A 6 39.22 -23.99 8.48
CA SER A 6 37.78 -24.14 8.66
C SER A 6 37.13 -22.96 9.40
N ALA A 7 37.84 -22.33 10.34
CA ALA A 7 37.36 -21.11 11.02
C ALA A 7 37.37 -19.89 10.08
N LEU A 8 38.43 -19.74 9.27
CA LEU A 8 38.51 -18.71 8.22
C LEU A 8 37.40 -18.87 7.17
N PHE A 9 37.09 -20.10 6.77
CA PHE A 9 36.01 -20.38 5.83
C PHE A 9 34.64 -20.02 6.42
N PHE A 10 34.41 -20.31 7.71
CA PHE A 10 33.15 -19.96 8.38
C PHE A 10 32.99 -18.43 8.55
N VAL A 11 34.06 -17.71 8.88
CA VAL A 11 34.04 -16.23 8.96
C VAL A 11 33.76 -15.62 7.59
N LEU A 12 34.41 -16.11 6.53
CA LEU A 12 34.16 -15.65 5.16
C LEU A 12 32.74 -15.96 4.70
N PHE A 13 32.20 -17.13 5.06
CA PHE A 13 30.83 -17.51 4.72
C PHE A 13 29.79 -16.64 5.44
N VAL A 14 30.01 -16.36 6.73
CA VAL A 14 29.17 -15.41 7.50
C VAL A 14 29.26 -14.00 6.91
N GLN A 15 30.45 -13.55 6.49
CA GLN A 15 30.63 -12.24 5.84
C GLN A 15 29.94 -12.16 4.48
N LEU A 16 29.96 -13.23 3.69
CA LEU A 16 29.27 -13.31 2.39
C LEU A 16 27.75 -13.28 2.56
N VAL A 17 27.20 -14.07 3.49
CA VAL A 17 25.76 -14.08 3.79
C VAL A 17 25.30 -12.71 4.31
N ASN A 18 26.10 -12.07 5.17
CA ASN A 18 25.79 -10.73 5.66
C ASN A 18 25.88 -9.67 4.55
N ALA A 19 26.83 -9.78 3.62
CA ALA A 19 26.95 -8.86 2.49
C ALA A 19 25.82 -9.02 1.46
N GLU A 20 25.37 -10.25 1.22
CA GLU A 20 24.22 -10.53 0.34
C GLU A 20 22.91 -10.00 0.93
N ASN A 21 22.70 -10.20 2.25
CA ASN A 21 21.57 -9.60 2.97
C ASN A 21 21.62 -8.07 3.00
N ASP A 22 22.80 -7.47 3.20
CA ASP A 22 22.96 -6.01 3.20
C ASP A 22 22.68 -5.43 1.80
N ASN A 23 23.15 -6.09 0.73
CA ASN A 23 22.85 -5.68 -0.65
C ASN A 23 21.36 -5.76 -0.98
N GLN A 24 20.68 -6.86 -0.62
CA GLN A 24 19.22 -6.99 -0.82
C GLN A 24 18.45 -5.93 -0.03
N SER A 25 18.88 -5.65 1.20
CA SER A 25 18.24 -4.63 2.04
C SER A 25 18.40 -3.23 1.46
N ARG A 26 19.58 -2.90 0.91
CA ARG A 26 19.82 -1.62 0.22
C ARG A 26 18.93 -1.47 -1.02
N MET A 27 18.87 -2.49 -1.87
CA MET A 27 18.01 -2.47 -3.06
C MET A 27 16.54 -2.24 -2.70
N ALA A 28 16.02 -2.95 -1.70
CA ALA A 28 14.62 -2.80 -1.26
C ALA A 28 14.30 -1.42 -0.63
N VAL A 29 15.33 -0.73 -0.13
CA VAL A 29 15.20 0.65 0.37
C VAL A 29 15.19 1.63 -0.81
N ASP A 30 16.15 1.52 -1.72
CA ASP A 30 16.28 2.44 -2.86
C ASP A 30 15.08 2.33 -3.81
N GLU A 31 14.63 1.10 -4.15
CA GLU A 31 13.42 0.89 -4.98
C GLU A 31 12.17 1.55 -4.37
N TYR A 32 12.03 1.49 -3.04
CA TYR A 32 10.92 2.14 -2.35
C TYR A 32 11.01 3.67 -2.42
N ILE A 33 12.21 4.23 -2.27
CA ILE A 33 12.43 5.68 -2.34
C ILE A 33 12.22 6.19 -3.77
N ASP A 34 12.71 5.46 -4.77
CA ASP A 34 12.51 5.77 -6.19
C ASP A 34 11.02 5.74 -6.54
N TRP A 35 10.30 4.70 -6.12
CA TRP A 35 8.85 4.65 -6.28
C TRP A 35 8.16 5.82 -5.57
N LEU A 36 8.49 6.08 -4.30
CA LEU A 36 7.85 7.11 -3.50
C LEU A 36 8.03 8.51 -4.13
N THR A 37 9.25 8.83 -4.56
CA THR A 37 9.58 10.10 -5.21
C THR A 37 9.02 10.21 -6.63
N SER A 38 8.66 9.09 -7.27
CA SER A 38 7.96 9.10 -8.55
C SER A 38 6.47 9.47 -8.44
N VAL A 39 5.86 9.33 -7.25
CA VAL A 39 4.43 9.56 -7.04
C VAL A 39 4.10 10.77 -6.18
N ILE A 40 5.02 11.21 -5.32
CA ILE A 40 4.86 12.41 -4.48
C ILE A 40 6.14 13.25 -4.46
N THR A 41 5.98 14.55 -4.32
CA THR A 41 7.11 15.49 -4.20
C THR A 41 7.62 15.48 -2.76
N LEU A 42 8.92 15.27 -2.59
CA LEU A 42 9.59 15.27 -1.29
C LEU A 42 10.81 16.20 -1.32
N SER A 43 11.07 16.87 -0.21
CA SER A 43 12.37 17.53 0.01
C SER A 43 13.47 16.50 0.28
N ASP A 44 14.73 16.88 0.04
CA ASP A 44 15.89 16.04 0.31
C ASP A 44 15.93 15.56 1.77
N GLN A 45 15.51 16.41 2.72
CA GLN A 45 15.41 16.06 4.13
C GLN A 45 14.36 14.96 4.37
N GLN A 46 13.15 15.10 3.82
CA GLN A 46 12.11 14.08 3.93
C GLN A 46 12.55 12.75 3.31
N VAL A 47 13.24 12.80 2.16
CA VAL A 47 13.80 11.61 1.52
C VAL A 47 14.81 10.91 2.45
N ALA A 48 15.73 11.65 3.05
CA ALA A 48 16.71 11.09 3.98
C ALA A 48 16.05 10.44 5.21
N GLU A 49 15.08 11.12 5.82
CA GLU A 49 14.36 10.62 7.01
C GLU A 49 13.53 9.38 6.68
N ILE A 50 12.78 9.38 5.57
CA ILE A 50 11.98 8.21 5.15
C ILE A 50 12.88 7.03 4.75
N ARG A 51 14.05 7.30 4.16
CA ARG A 51 15.03 6.27 3.82
C ARG A 51 15.53 5.52 5.06
N GLU A 52 15.83 6.24 6.15
CA GLU A 52 16.19 5.62 7.43
C GLU A 52 15.02 4.82 8.02
N LEU A 53 13.80 5.37 8.01
CA LEU A 53 12.60 4.64 8.46
C LEU A 53 12.37 3.34 7.65
N ARG A 54 12.63 3.38 6.34
CA ARG A 54 12.49 2.21 5.46
C ARG A 54 13.56 1.17 5.76
N ARG A 55 14.80 1.59 6.02
CA ARG A 55 15.89 0.69 6.43
C ARG A 55 15.55 -0.01 7.74
N ASP A 56 15.07 0.72 8.74
CA ASP A 56 14.62 0.17 10.01
C ASP A 56 13.51 -0.88 9.82
N TYR A 57 12.54 -0.57 8.95
CA TYR A 57 11.48 -1.51 8.60
C TYR A 57 12.02 -2.79 7.95
N VAL A 58 12.86 -2.67 6.91
CA VAL A 58 13.44 -3.81 6.18
C VAL A 58 14.23 -4.71 7.14
N ASN A 59 15.04 -4.12 8.02
CA ASN A 59 15.76 -4.85 9.06
C ASN A 59 14.84 -5.52 10.08
N ALA A 60 13.74 -4.87 10.45
CA ALA A 60 12.77 -5.44 11.38
C ALA A 60 12.00 -6.63 10.78
N VAL A 61 11.73 -6.62 9.47
CA VAL A 61 10.98 -7.71 8.80
C VAL A 61 11.85 -8.84 8.28
N SER A 62 13.14 -8.60 8.01
CA SER A 62 14.07 -9.65 7.54
C SER A 62 14.24 -10.77 8.58
N GLY A 63 14.14 -10.45 9.87
CA GLY A 63 14.15 -11.43 10.97
C GLY A 63 12.82 -12.16 11.21
N ILE A 64 11.74 -11.82 10.49
CA ILE A 64 10.41 -12.40 10.69
C ILE A 64 10.11 -13.41 9.57
N ALA A 65 9.75 -14.64 9.95
CA ALA A 65 9.33 -15.69 9.03
C ALA A 65 8.20 -15.22 8.09
N GLU A 66 8.27 -15.59 6.82
CA GLU A 66 7.36 -15.10 5.77
C GLU A 66 5.88 -15.43 6.05
N ASN A 67 5.62 -16.57 6.67
CA ASN A 67 4.28 -17.02 7.03
C ASN A 67 3.71 -16.33 8.29
N ASN A 68 4.51 -15.55 9.03
CA ASN A 68 4.03 -14.77 10.15
C ASN A 68 3.48 -13.42 9.66
N PHE A 69 2.35 -13.50 8.94
CA PHE A 69 1.69 -12.37 8.32
C PHE A 69 1.28 -11.29 9.34
N GLN A 70 0.84 -11.70 10.53
CA GLN A 70 0.42 -10.78 11.58
C GLN A 70 1.57 -9.86 12.02
N LEU A 71 2.70 -10.44 12.44
CA LEU A 71 3.82 -9.65 12.94
C LEU A 71 4.45 -8.78 11.84
N ARG A 72 4.51 -9.28 10.60
CA ARG A 72 4.97 -8.49 9.44
C ARG A 72 4.03 -7.30 9.17
N ASN A 73 2.72 -7.51 9.25
CA ASN A 73 1.73 -6.44 9.07
C ASN A 73 1.84 -5.39 10.19
N GLU A 74 2.05 -5.80 11.45
CA GLU A 74 2.30 -4.88 12.57
C GLU A 74 3.52 -3.99 12.31
N LYS A 75 4.63 -4.54 11.82
CA LYS A 75 5.82 -3.75 11.45
C LYS A 75 5.56 -2.81 10.29
N GLN A 76 4.76 -3.23 9.32
CA GLN A 76 4.40 -2.41 8.17
C GLN A 76 3.53 -1.21 8.59
N ILE A 77 2.56 -1.42 9.48
CA ILE A 77 1.74 -0.35 10.05
C ILE A 77 2.61 0.64 10.81
N GLN A 78 3.52 0.16 11.68
CA GLN A 78 4.45 1.03 12.42
C GLN A 78 5.34 1.88 11.50
N PHE A 79 5.80 1.30 10.39
CA PHE A 79 6.54 2.03 9.37
C PHE A 79 5.68 3.13 8.73
N TRP A 80 4.47 2.81 8.31
CA TRP A 80 3.55 3.78 7.70
C TRP A 80 3.21 4.93 8.65
N GLU A 81 2.94 4.64 9.92
CA GLU A 81 2.68 5.68 10.93
C GLU A 81 3.85 6.65 11.09
N LYS A 82 5.10 6.15 11.11
CA LYS A 82 6.29 7.00 11.21
C LYS A 82 6.54 7.78 9.93
N ARG A 83 6.40 7.14 8.77
CA ARG A 83 6.52 7.80 7.45
C ARG A 83 5.51 8.92 7.32
N ASN A 84 4.25 8.67 7.68
CA ASN A 84 3.16 9.62 7.50
C ASN A 84 3.39 10.94 8.27
N LYS A 85 4.17 10.90 9.36
CA LYS A 85 4.57 12.12 10.10
C LYS A 85 5.54 13.02 9.33
N GLN A 86 6.23 12.48 8.33
CA GLN A 86 7.17 13.22 7.48
C GLN A 86 6.51 13.76 6.21
N LEU A 87 5.25 13.43 5.96
CA LEU A 87 4.57 13.75 4.71
C LEU A 87 3.59 14.90 4.94
N ASP A 88 3.53 15.79 3.96
CA ASP A 88 2.47 16.78 3.91
C ASP A 88 1.12 16.12 3.56
N ARG A 89 0.08 16.92 3.73
CA ARG A 89 -1.29 16.49 3.50
C ARG A 89 -1.52 16.01 2.06
N GLU A 90 -0.99 16.72 1.07
CA GLU A 90 -1.22 16.39 -0.33
C GLU A 90 -0.58 15.04 -0.69
N SER A 91 0.61 14.79 -0.16
CA SER A 91 1.31 13.51 -0.27
C SER A 91 0.52 12.37 0.37
N LEU A 92 -0.02 12.59 1.57
CA LEU A 92 -0.84 11.57 2.25
C LEU A 92 -2.12 11.24 1.47
N ILE A 93 -2.78 12.25 0.88
CA ILE A 93 -3.95 12.05 0.02
C ILE A 93 -3.56 11.22 -1.21
N THR A 94 -2.50 11.59 -1.91
CA THR A 94 -2.02 10.88 -3.11
C THR A 94 -1.68 9.43 -2.81
N LEU A 95 -0.94 9.16 -1.72
CA LEU A 95 -0.63 7.79 -1.31
C LEU A 95 -1.88 7.00 -0.91
N GLY A 96 -2.84 7.63 -0.24
CA GLY A 96 -4.11 6.99 0.10
C GLY A 96 -4.92 6.60 -1.13
N ILE A 97 -4.99 7.47 -2.15
CA ILE A 97 -5.64 7.16 -3.42
C ILE A 97 -4.97 5.95 -4.09
N ILE A 98 -3.64 5.96 -4.21
CA ILE A 98 -2.88 4.86 -4.83
C ILE A 98 -3.15 3.55 -4.08
N GLN A 99 -3.06 3.58 -2.76
CA GLN A 99 -3.22 2.40 -1.91
C GLN A 99 -4.62 1.77 -2.05
N ILE A 100 -5.68 2.59 -2.04
CA ILE A 100 -7.06 2.09 -2.21
C ILE A 100 -7.23 1.54 -3.61
N THR A 101 -6.84 2.30 -4.64
CA THR A 101 -6.99 1.89 -6.04
C THR A 101 -6.24 0.59 -6.32
N GLU A 102 -4.99 0.44 -5.88
CA GLU A 102 -4.22 -0.80 -6.10
C GLU A 102 -4.84 -2.01 -5.39
N TYR A 103 -5.37 -1.82 -4.18
CA TYR A 103 -6.08 -2.88 -3.47
C TYR A 103 -7.36 -3.30 -4.21
N GLU A 104 -8.17 -2.34 -4.65
CA GLU A 104 -9.39 -2.58 -5.43
C GLU A 104 -9.09 -3.32 -6.74
N LEU A 105 -8.10 -2.85 -7.50
CA LEU A 105 -7.67 -3.50 -8.74
C LEU A 105 -7.16 -4.92 -8.50
N GLY A 106 -6.39 -5.13 -7.44
CA GLY A 106 -5.90 -6.46 -7.05
C GLY A 106 -7.05 -7.42 -6.78
N LYS A 107 -8.10 -6.96 -6.08
CA LYS A 107 -9.31 -7.76 -5.81
C LYS A 107 -10.13 -8.02 -7.05
N VAL A 108 -10.34 -7.01 -7.88
CA VAL A 108 -11.07 -7.18 -9.14
C VAL A 108 -10.33 -8.16 -10.06
N LYS A 109 -9.01 -8.05 -10.19
CA LYS A 109 -8.19 -8.99 -10.97
C LYS A 109 -8.28 -10.42 -10.43
N GLU A 110 -8.14 -10.60 -9.11
CA GLU A 110 -8.26 -11.90 -8.42
C GLU A 110 -9.65 -12.54 -8.65
N MET A 111 -10.71 -11.74 -8.54
CA MET A 111 -12.09 -12.22 -8.50
C MET A 111 -12.70 -12.39 -9.89
N LEU A 112 -12.48 -11.43 -10.79
CA LEU A 112 -13.12 -11.34 -12.10
C LEU A 112 -12.19 -11.72 -13.25
N GLY A 113 -10.89 -11.87 -13.00
CA GLY A 113 -9.91 -12.24 -14.02
C GLY A 113 -9.76 -11.15 -15.08
N PHE A 114 -9.80 -9.88 -14.67
CA PHE A 114 -9.59 -8.75 -15.58
C PHE A 114 -8.21 -8.83 -16.23
N ASP A 115 -8.17 -8.62 -17.54
CA ASP A 115 -6.92 -8.47 -18.28
C ASP A 115 -6.26 -7.11 -18.01
N ASP A 116 -5.05 -6.90 -18.53
CA ASP A 116 -4.30 -5.68 -18.26
C ASP A 116 -4.94 -4.42 -18.89
N ALA A 117 -5.72 -4.56 -19.96
CA ALA A 117 -6.43 -3.44 -20.56
C ALA A 117 -7.64 -3.04 -19.70
N GLN A 118 -8.41 -4.01 -19.21
CA GLN A 118 -9.51 -3.80 -18.27
C GLN A 118 -9.01 -3.20 -16.94
N VAL A 119 -7.86 -3.67 -16.43
CA VAL A 119 -7.24 -3.12 -15.23
C VAL A 119 -6.81 -1.66 -15.44
N ALA A 120 -6.26 -1.32 -16.61
CA ALA A 120 -5.85 0.05 -16.92
C ALA A 120 -7.06 1.00 -16.99
N ASP A 121 -8.15 0.60 -17.65
CA ASP A 121 -9.39 1.39 -17.73
C ASP A 121 -10.03 1.58 -16.35
N LEU A 122 -10.09 0.51 -15.55
CA LEU A 122 -10.64 0.58 -14.20
C LEU A 122 -9.79 1.48 -13.30
N LYS A 123 -8.46 1.45 -13.44
CA LYS A 123 -7.54 2.27 -12.64
C LYS A 123 -7.83 3.76 -12.78
N GLU A 124 -8.14 4.24 -13.98
CA GLU A 124 -8.45 5.65 -14.21
C GLU A 124 -9.73 6.08 -13.46
N LYS A 125 -10.79 5.27 -13.57
CA LYS A 125 -12.07 5.51 -12.88
C LYS A 125 -11.91 5.48 -11.36
N LEU A 126 -11.25 4.46 -10.82
CA LEU A 126 -11.04 4.31 -9.37
C LEU A 126 -10.21 5.44 -8.78
N ASN A 127 -9.15 5.89 -9.46
CA ASN A 127 -8.37 7.05 -9.00
C ASN A 127 -9.23 8.30 -8.83
N SER A 128 -10.17 8.55 -9.75
CA SER A 128 -11.09 9.69 -9.67
C SER A 128 -12.04 9.57 -8.48
N TYR A 129 -12.62 8.38 -8.24
CA TYR A 129 -13.56 8.16 -7.15
C TYR A 129 -12.87 8.18 -5.78
N ASN A 130 -11.70 7.55 -5.68
CA ASN A 130 -10.90 7.53 -4.45
C ASN A 130 -10.37 8.92 -4.10
N LYS A 131 -10.14 9.80 -5.09
CA LYS A 131 -9.85 11.21 -4.83
C LYS A 131 -11.01 11.92 -4.12
N VAL A 132 -12.25 11.65 -4.53
CA VAL A 132 -13.45 12.21 -3.87
C VAL A 132 -13.55 11.68 -2.44
N LEU A 133 -13.38 10.37 -2.24
CA LEU A 133 -13.42 9.74 -0.91
C LEU A 133 -12.37 10.32 0.03
N MET A 134 -11.12 10.41 -0.42
CA MET A 134 -10.01 10.96 0.37
C MET A 134 -10.20 12.46 0.66
N GLY A 135 -10.79 13.21 -0.26
CA GLY A 135 -11.19 14.60 -0.03
C GLY A 135 -12.27 14.72 1.05
N ALA A 136 -13.30 13.87 1.01
CA ALA A 136 -14.37 13.87 2.00
C ALA A 136 -13.89 13.44 3.40
N LYS A 137 -13.02 12.44 3.49
CA LYS A 137 -12.40 12.00 4.75
C LYS A 137 -11.64 13.13 5.47
N TYR A 138 -11.19 14.11 4.70
CA TYR A 138 -10.54 15.28 5.26
C TYR A 138 -11.52 16.35 5.77
N ILE A 139 -12.59 16.60 5.02
CA ILE A 139 -13.52 17.70 5.30
C ILE A 139 -14.51 17.33 6.42
N TYR A 140 -14.88 16.05 6.49
CA TYR A 140 -15.92 15.56 7.37
C TYR A 140 -15.36 14.64 8.45
N ASP A 141 -15.99 14.63 9.62
CA ASP A 141 -15.82 13.53 10.58
C ASP A 141 -16.27 12.23 9.89
N THR A 142 -15.44 11.18 9.97
CA THR A 142 -15.74 9.88 9.35
C THR A 142 -16.99 9.21 9.92
N ASN A 143 -17.46 9.64 11.09
CA ASN A 143 -18.72 9.16 11.68
C ASN A 143 -19.94 9.98 11.25
N SER A 144 -19.73 11.14 10.60
CA SER A 144 -20.80 12.04 10.17
C SER A 144 -21.62 11.45 9.03
N GLN A 145 -22.86 11.92 8.88
CA GLN A 145 -23.73 11.50 7.78
C GLN A 145 -23.17 11.96 6.43
N ASP A 146 -22.60 13.17 6.36
CA ASP A 146 -22.01 13.71 5.12
C ASP A 146 -20.87 12.82 4.60
N PHE A 147 -20.01 12.32 5.49
CA PHE A 147 -18.96 11.38 5.09
C PHE A 147 -19.55 10.06 4.57
N LYS A 148 -20.52 9.49 5.29
CA LYS A 148 -21.17 8.21 4.92
C LYS A 148 -21.89 8.30 3.58
N ASP A 149 -22.51 9.44 3.27
CA ASP A 149 -23.19 9.67 2.00
C ASP A 149 -22.18 9.71 0.84
N VAL A 150 -21.03 10.39 1.02
CA VAL A 150 -19.96 10.40 0.01
C VAL A 150 -19.35 9.01 -0.16
N GLU A 151 -19.09 8.31 0.94
CA GLU A 151 -18.57 6.96 0.94
C GLU A 151 -19.49 6.01 0.16
N GLN A 152 -20.79 6.00 0.46
CA GLN A 152 -21.76 5.17 -0.23
C GLN A 152 -21.84 5.48 -1.73
N MET A 153 -21.78 6.77 -2.10
CA MET A 153 -21.73 7.19 -3.50
C MET A 153 -20.48 6.66 -4.21
N VAL A 154 -19.30 6.77 -3.59
CA VAL A 154 -18.04 6.27 -4.17
C VAL A 154 -18.12 4.76 -4.36
N TYR A 155 -18.63 4.02 -3.38
CA TYR A 155 -18.82 2.57 -3.50
C TYR A 155 -19.74 2.16 -4.64
N GLN A 156 -20.86 2.85 -4.80
CA GLN A 156 -21.76 2.57 -5.90
C GLN A 156 -21.08 2.83 -7.25
N ARG A 157 -20.36 3.94 -7.39
CA ARG A 157 -19.63 4.27 -8.63
C ARG A 157 -18.50 3.28 -8.93
N THR A 158 -17.78 2.82 -7.92
CA THR A 158 -16.76 1.77 -8.06
C THR A 158 -17.38 0.50 -8.63
N TYR A 159 -18.54 0.08 -8.11
CA TYR A 159 -19.24 -1.08 -8.65
C TYR A 159 -19.73 -0.87 -10.09
N ASP A 160 -20.36 0.28 -10.37
CA ASP A 160 -20.87 0.60 -11.70
C ASP A 160 -19.74 0.59 -12.75
N ALA A 161 -18.56 1.13 -12.40
CA ALA A 161 -17.37 1.08 -13.25
C ALA A 161 -16.85 -0.34 -13.47
N ILE A 162 -16.87 -1.20 -12.45
CA ILE A 162 -16.51 -2.62 -12.61
C ILE A 162 -17.48 -3.29 -13.58
N GLU A 163 -18.79 -3.11 -13.41
CA GLU A 163 -19.82 -3.70 -14.27
C GLU A 163 -19.71 -3.22 -15.73
N GLU A 164 -19.42 -1.94 -15.94
CA GLU A 164 -19.19 -1.34 -17.26
C GLU A 164 -18.01 -1.98 -18.01
N ILE A 165 -16.92 -2.31 -17.30
CA ILE A 165 -15.69 -2.86 -17.87
C ILE A 165 -15.77 -4.38 -18.07
N CYS A 166 -16.69 -5.07 -17.38
CA CYS A 166 -16.89 -6.50 -17.54
C CYS A 166 -17.29 -6.86 -18.99
N SER A 167 -16.57 -7.80 -19.60
CA SER A 167 -17.00 -8.41 -20.86
C SER A 167 -18.33 -9.15 -20.67
N GLU A 168 -19.05 -9.42 -21.77
CA GLU A 168 -20.29 -10.22 -21.73
C GLU A 168 -20.11 -11.56 -21.00
N SER A 169 -18.95 -12.20 -21.17
CA SER A 169 -18.62 -13.46 -20.49
C SER A 169 -18.37 -13.32 -18.98
N GLN A 170 -18.05 -12.12 -18.50
CA GLN A 170 -17.77 -11.82 -17.09
C GLN A 170 -19.00 -11.27 -16.34
N LYS A 171 -20.00 -10.71 -17.03
CA LYS A 171 -21.15 -10.02 -16.40
C LYS A 171 -21.87 -10.83 -15.33
N GLN A 172 -22.10 -12.12 -15.57
CA GLN A 172 -22.73 -13.00 -14.57
C GLN A 172 -21.90 -13.04 -13.27
N ARG A 173 -20.58 -13.24 -13.41
CA ARG A 173 -19.65 -13.26 -12.27
C ARG A 173 -19.57 -11.89 -11.59
N CYS A 174 -19.60 -10.79 -12.35
CA CYS A 174 -19.61 -9.44 -11.81
C CYS A 174 -20.85 -9.17 -10.94
N GLY A 175 -22.03 -9.58 -11.43
CA GLY A 175 -23.28 -9.52 -10.67
C GLY A 175 -23.25 -10.38 -9.41
N ASP A 176 -22.79 -11.62 -9.51
CA ASP A 176 -22.70 -12.56 -8.38
C ASP A 176 -21.70 -12.09 -7.31
N MET A 177 -20.66 -11.36 -7.70
CA MET A 177 -19.60 -10.90 -6.81
C MET A 177 -19.83 -9.49 -6.26
N LYS A 178 -20.90 -8.78 -6.64
CA LYS A 178 -21.24 -7.43 -6.17
C LYS A 178 -21.08 -7.27 -4.65
N GLY A 179 -21.74 -8.13 -3.88
CA GLY A 179 -21.70 -8.08 -2.42
C GLY A 179 -20.31 -8.35 -1.85
N ALA A 180 -19.58 -9.31 -2.43
CA ALA A 180 -18.24 -9.69 -1.97
C ALA A 180 -17.19 -8.62 -2.27
N ILE A 181 -17.28 -7.97 -3.44
CA ILE A 181 -16.41 -6.85 -3.83
C ILE A 181 -16.64 -5.68 -2.88
N LEU A 182 -17.90 -5.25 -2.71
CA LEU A 182 -18.25 -4.13 -1.84
C LEU A 182 -17.84 -4.37 -0.37
N THR A 183 -18.11 -5.56 0.18
CA THR A 183 -17.69 -5.88 1.57
C THR A 183 -16.17 -5.85 1.74
N LYS A 184 -15.39 -6.34 0.76
CA LYS A 184 -13.92 -6.36 0.85
C LYS A 184 -13.29 -4.98 0.72
N ILE A 185 -13.90 -4.09 -0.07
CA ILE A 185 -13.47 -2.70 -0.23
C ILE A 185 -13.75 -1.91 1.05
N ASN A 186 -14.96 -2.03 1.62
CA ASN A 186 -15.33 -1.36 2.87
C ASN A 186 -14.42 -1.75 4.04
N ASN A 187 -14.19 -3.06 4.24
CA ASN A 187 -13.30 -3.54 5.31
C ASN A 187 -11.86 -3.00 5.18
N TYR A 188 -11.40 -2.71 3.96
CA TYR A 188 -10.08 -2.15 3.73
C TYR A 188 -10.03 -0.65 4.07
N ILE A 189 -11.06 0.10 3.68
CA ILE A 189 -11.17 1.54 3.95
C ILE A 189 -11.31 1.81 5.45
N ASP A 190 -12.12 1.01 6.14
CA ASP A 190 -12.30 1.07 7.60
C ASP A 190 -11.07 0.60 8.37
N GLY A 191 -10.38 -0.43 7.86
CA GLY A 191 -9.31 -1.13 8.58
C GLY A 191 -7.89 -0.61 8.34
N TYR A 192 -7.59 -0.06 7.16
CA TYR A 192 -6.20 0.13 6.70
C TYR A 192 -5.85 1.54 6.24
N ILE A 193 -6.82 2.44 6.10
CA ILE A 193 -6.55 3.86 5.84
C ILE A 193 -6.23 4.55 7.17
N HIS A 194 -5.05 4.23 7.73
CA HIS A 194 -4.44 4.89 8.88
C HIS A 194 -3.84 6.25 8.52
N TYR A 195 -4.55 7.04 7.73
CA TYR A 195 -4.27 8.45 7.57
C TYR A 195 -5.10 9.20 8.61
N ASN A 196 -4.56 9.30 9.82
CA ASN A 196 -5.05 10.30 10.76
C ASN A 196 -4.69 11.67 10.17
N THR A 197 -5.68 12.35 9.60
CA THR A 197 -5.52 13.68 8.98
C THR A 197 -5.32 14.78 10.02
N ASN A 198 -5.40 14.46 11.33
CA ASN A 198 -4.98 15.34 12.40
C ASN A 198 -3.44 15.33 12.51
N SER A 199 -2.74 15.92 11.54
CA SER A 199 -1.39 16.38 11.78
C SER A 199 -1.47 17.63 12.66
N THR A 200 -1.19 17.51 13.95
CA THR A 200 -0.69 18.67 14.70
C THR A 200 0.70 18.97 14.16
N ILE A 201 0.78 19.85 13.16
CA ILE A 201 1.98 20.65 12.96
C ILE A 201 1.99 21.62 14.12
N ASN A 202 2.90 21.42 15.06
CA ASN A 202 3.39 22.49 15.94
C ASN A 202 4.58 23.15 15.25
#